data_AF-A0A1B7W5F3-F1
#
_entry.id   AF-A0A1B7W5F3-F1
#
_cell.length_a   1.000
_cell.length_b   1.000
_cell.length_c   1.000
_cell.angle_alpha   90.00
_cell.angle_beta   90.00
_cell.angle_gamma   90.00
#
_symmetry.space_group_name_H-M   'P 1'
#
loop_
_entity.id
_entity.type
_entity.pdbx_description
1 polymer ?
#
loop_
_entity_poly.entity_id
_entity_poly.type
_entity_poly.pdbx_seq_one_letter_code
_entity_poly.pdbx_strand_id
1 'polypeptide(L)'
;MVFLLPGVKFDFDLIQKYDTRAPRYTSYPPATELSENFTARDFQSAITASNQRQTPLSLYFHIPFCQSTCYFCGCNTVITNNKKMA
;
A
#
# COMPACT_ATOMS: atom_id res chain seq x y z
N MET A 1 13.93 -15.63 -27.79
CA MET A 1 12.66 -16.39 -27.79
C MET A 1 11.80 -15.80 -26.69
N VAL A 2 10.89 -14.89 -27.05
CA VAL A 2 10.04 -14.16 -26.11
C VAL A 2 8.84 -15.05 -25.78
N PHE A 3 8.70 -15.45 -24.51
CA PHE A 3 7.46 -16.05 -24.02
C PHE A 3 6.36 -14.99 -24.05
N LEU A 4 5.57 -14.97 -25.12
CA LEU A 4 4.26 -14.32 -25.14
C LEU A 4 3.39 -15.02 -24.09
N LEU A 5 2.98 -14.33 -23.03
CA LEU A 5 1.90 -14.81 -22.19
C LEU A 5 0.62 -14.84 -23.04
N PRO A 6 -0.01 -15.99 -23.30
CA PRO A 6 -1.38 -16.00 -23.78
C PRO A 6 -2.28 -15.67 -22.59
N GLY A 7 -3.39 -14.99 -22.83
CA GLY A 7 -4.57 -15.27 -21.99
C GLY A 7 -5.08 -14.15 -21.10
N VAL A 8 -5.26 -12.95 -21.65
CA VAL A 8 -6.39 -12.11 -21.22
C VAL A 8 -7.27 -11.87 -22.43
N LYS A 9 -8.49 -12.40 -22.41
CA LYS A 9 -9.52 -12.11 -23.41
C LYS A 9 -10.45 -11.06 -22.83
N PHE A 10 -10.75 -10.03 -23.61
CA PHE A 10 -11.75 -9.05 -23.22
C PHE A 10 -13.13 -9.71 -23.20
N ASP A 11 -13.82 -9.56 -22.08
CA ASP A 11 -15.18 -10.06 -21.88
C ASP A 11 -15.97 -8.96 -21.19
N PHE A 12 -16.81 -8.27 -21.97
CA PHE A 12 -17.58 -7.13 -21.50
C PHE A 12 -18.59 -7.52 -20.42
N ASP A 13 -19.27 -8.66 -20.62
CA ASP A 13 -20.30 -9.13 -19.71
C ASP A 13 -19.69 -9.52 -18.35
N LEU A 14 -18.50 -10.11 -18.37
CA LEU A 14 -17.76 -10.44 -17.15
C LEU A 14 -17.31 -9.18 -16.39
N ILE A 15 -16.81 -8.17 -17.09
CA ILE A 15 -16.43 -6.89 -16.50
C ILE A 15 -17.67 -6.24 -15.87
N GLN A 16 -18.78 -6.16 -16.62
CA GLN A 16 -20.02 -5.57 -16.12
C GLN A 16 -20.58 -6.30 -14.90
N LYS A 17 -20.45 -7.63 -14.84
CA LYS A 17 -20.88 -8.44 -13.69
C LYS A 17 -20.10 -8.11 -12.41
N TYR A 18 -18.80 -7.80 -12.52
CA TYR A 18 -17.91 -7.59 -11.37
C TYR A 18 -17.49 -6.13 -11.14
N ASP A 19 -17.97 -5.18 -11.97
CA ASP A 19 -17.83 -3.73 -11.77
C ASP A 19 -18.67 -3.26 -10.57
N THR A 20 -18.20 -3.65 -9.40
CA THR A 20 -18.82 -3.45 -8.10
C THR A 20 -17.76 -2.99 -7.11
N ARG A 21 -18.18 -2.45 -5.97
CA ARG A 21 -17.24 -2.05 -4.92
C ARG A 21 -16.54 -3.28 -4.36
N ALA A 22 -15.28 -3.47 -4.74
CA ALA A 22 -14.42 -4.53 -4.22
C ALA A 22 -13.44 -3.99 -3.18
N PRO A 23 -13.03 -4.81 -2.19
CA PRO A 23 -11.97 -4.44 -1.28
C PRO A 23 -10.64 -4.27 -2.03
N ARG A 24 -9.87 -3.25 -1.63
CA ARG A 24 -8.52 -3.04 -2.17
C ARG A 24 -7.53 -3.91 -1.40
N TYR A 25 -7.02 -4.95 -2.04
CA TYR A 25 -6.01 -5.83 -1.45
C TYR A 25 -4.59 -5.25 -1.60
N THR A 26 -4.20 -4.36 -0.69
CA THR A 26 -2.83 -3.80 -0.63
C THR A 26 -1.88 -4.60 0.26
N SER A 27 -2.43 -5.36 1.21
CA SER A 27 -1.70 -6.25 2.12
C SER A 27 -2.62 -7.39 2.57
N TYR A 28 -2.03 -8.46 3.12
CA TYR A 28 -2.77 -9.51 3.80
C TYR A 28 -2.06 -9.87 5.12
N PRO A 29 -2.73 -9.78 6.27
CA PRO A 29 -4.09 -9.26 6.48
C PRO A 29 -4.25 -7.76 6.09
N PRO A 30 -5.48 -7.27 5.86
CA PRO A 30 -5.72 -5.86 5.53
C PRO A 30 -5.47 -4.95 6.73
N ALA A 31 -5.30 -3.64 6.48
CA ALA A 31 -5.03 -2.65 7.53
C ALA A 31 -6.13 -2.54 8.61
N THR A 32 -7.35 -2.98 8.31
CA THR A 32 -8.46 -3.06 9.28
C THR A 32 -8.22 -4.06 10.40
N GLU A 33 -7.28 -4.99 10.22
CA GLU A 33 -6.86 -5.97 11.23
C GLU A 33 -5.74 -5.44 12.13
N LEU A 34 -5.24 -4.21 11.90
CA LEU A 34 -4.28 -3.58 12.80
C LEU A 34 -4.94 -3.31 14.16
N SER A 35 -4.24 -3.65 15.24
CA SER A 35 -4.75 -3.56 16.61
C SER A 35 -3.85 -2.68 17.47
N GLU A 36 -4.46 -1.89 18.35
CA GLU A 36 -3.76 -1.11 19.38
C GLU A 36 -3.08 -1.99 20.44
N ASN A 37 -3.40 -3.29 20.48
CA ASN A 37 -2.74 -4.25 21.37
C ASN A 37 -1.31 -4.62 20.92
N PHE A 38 -0.89 -4.23 19.71
CA PHE A 38 0.48 -4.48 19.24
C PHE A 38 1.48 -3.65 20.03
N THR A 39 2.43 -4.33 20.69
CA THR A 39 3.35 -3.69 21.64
C THR A 39 4.75 -3.49 21.08
N ALA A 40 5.56 -2.70 21.79
CA ALA A 40 6.98 -2.55 21.47
C ALA A 40 7.76 -3.88 21.53
N ARG A 41 7.35 -4.84 22.38
CA ARG A 41 7.97 -6.17 22.46
C ARG A 41 7.70 -6.99 21.21
N ASP A 42 6.51 -6.87 20.64
CA ASP A 42 6.14 -7.55 19.39
C ASP A 42 6.98 -7.00 18.23
N PHE A 43 7.16 -5.68 18.17
CA PHE A 43 8.02 -5.03 17.17
C PHE A 43 9.48 -5.48 17.24
N GLN A 44 10.07 -5.53 18.44
CA GLN A 44 11.45 -6.00 18.63
C GLN A 44 11.62 -7.48 18.24
N SER A 45 10.62 -8.30 18.57
CA SER A 45 10.60 -9.72 18.19
C SER A 45 10.54 -9.89 16.68
N ALA A 46 9.72 -9.08 15.99
CA ALA A 46 9.62 -9.08 14.53
C ALA A 46 10.93 -8.66 13.85
N ILE A 47 11.61 -7.64 14.35
CA ILE A 47 12.95 -7.23 13.84
C ILE A 47 13.96 -8.36 14.02
N THR A 48 13.99 -8.99 15.20
CA THR A 48 14.90 -10.10 15.49
C THR A 48 14.68 -11.26 14.50
N ALA A 49 13.42 -11.64 14.29
CA ALA A 49 13.05 -12.68 13.33
C ALA A 49 13.39 -12.29 11.88
N SER A 50 13.22 -11.01 11.50
CA SER A 50 13.62 -10.51 10.18
C SER A 50 15.13 -10.61 9.95
N ASN A 51 15.93 -10.23 10.95
CA ASN A 51 17.40 -10.29 10.87
C ASN A 51 17.91 -11.72 10.71
N GLN A 52 17.26 -12.70 11.35
CA GLN A 52 17.59 -14.12 11.21
C GLN A 52 17.33 -14.66 9.80
N ARG A 53 16.35 -14.10 9.07
CA ARG A 53 16.04 -14.51 7.69
C ARG A 53 17.07 -14.01 6.67
N GLN A 54 17.92 -13.05 7.05
CA GLN A 54 18.96 -12.46 6.20
C GLN A 54 18.46 -11.99 4.82
N THR A 55 17.21 -11.51 4.75
CA THR A 55 16.64 -10.94 3.53
C THR A 55 17.15 -9.51 3.30
N PRO A 56 17.28 -9.04 2.05
CA PRO A 56 17.63 -7.65 1.77
C PRO A 56 16.67 -6.64 2.44
N LEU A 57 17.21 -5.52 2.90
CA LEU A 57 16.45 -4.45 3.52
C LEU A 57 15.81 -3.55 2.46
N SER A 58 14.51 -3.31 2.60
CA SER A 58 13.77 -2.29 1.84
C SER A 58 13.38 -1.16 2.78
N LEU A 59 13.60 0.09 2.37
CA LEU A 59 13.30 1.28 3.16
C LEU A 59 12.19 2.10 2.49
N TYR A 60 11.23 2.55 3.29
CA TYR A 60 10.12 3.41 2.87
C TYR A 60 10.17 4.74 3.63
N PHE A 61 10.08 5.85 2.90
CA PHE A 61 9.98 7.20 3.44
C PHE A 61 8.69 7.85 2.95
N HIS A 62 7.87 8.33 3.89
CA HIS A 62 6.64 9.03 3.55
C HIS A 62 6.85 10.54 3.53
N ILE A 63 6.66 11.17 2.37
CA ILE A 63 6.72 12.63 2.19
C ILE A 63 5.29 13.14 1.96
N PRO A 64 4.61 13.68 3.00
CA PRO A 64 3.18 13.94 2.91
C PRO A 64 2.83 15.30 2.27
N PHE A 65 3.78 16.14 1.90
CA PHE A 65 3.50 17.53 1.55
C PHE A 65 3.09 17.73 0.09
N CYS A 66 1.94 18.35 -0.12
CA CYS A 66 1.46 18.77 -1.43
C CYS A 66 1.20 20.28 -1.44
N GLN A 67 1.52 20.95 -2.55
CA GLN A 67 1.29 22.40 -2.69
C GLN A 67 -0.21 22.73 -2.82
N SER A 68 -0.98 21.88 -3.49
CA SER A 68 -2.39 22.13 -3.79
C SER A 68 -3.23 20.88 -3.63
N THR A 69 -4.53 21.07 -3.36
CA THR A 69 -5.50 19.99 -3.27
C THR A 69 -5.83 19.43 -4.64
N CYS A 70 -5.75 18.11 -4.79
CA CYS A 70 -6.32 17.39 -5.92
C CYS A 70 -7.65 16.78 -5.50
N TYR A 71 -8.76 17.09 -6.18
CA TYR A 71 -10.11 16.67 -5.76
C TYR A 71 -10.34 15.15 -5.76
N PHE A 72 -9.51 14.40 -6.48
CA PHE A 72 -9.56 12.93 -6.53
C PHE A 72 -8.62 12.25 -5.51
N CYS A 73 -7.79 13.01 -4.77
CA CYS A 73 -6.73 12.43 -3.95
C CYS A 73 -7.28 11.80 -2.67
N GLY A 74 -6.95 10.53 -2.43
CA GLY A 74 -7.23 9.78 -1.19
C GLY A 74 -5.98 9.40 -0.40
N CYS A 75 -4.85 10.07 -0.64
CA CYS A 75 -3.57 9.76 0.01
C CYS A 75 -3.45 10.44 1.39
N ASN A 76 -2.67 9.85 2.30
CA ASN A 76 -2.23 10.54 3.51
C ASN A 76 -1.29 11.69 3.09
N THR A 77 -1.80 12.92 3.17
CA THR A 77 -1.09 14.11 2.71
C THR A 77 -1.45 15.32 3.59
N VAL A 78 -0.54 16.29 3.61
CA VAL A 78 -0.68 17.60 4.23
C VAL A 78 -0.61 18.63 3.10
N ILE A 79 -1.72 19.31 2.82
CA ILE A 79 -1.75 20.37 1.82
C ILE A 79 -1.23 21.67 2.43
N THR A 80 -0.15 22.23 1.89
CA THR A 80 0.42 23.48 2.38
C THR A 80 1.21 24.23 1.29
N ASN A 81 1.07 25.55 1.29
CA ASN A 81 1.90 26.47 0.51
C ASN A 81 3.11 27.01 1.29
N ASN A 82 3.21 26.70 2.59
CA ASN A 82 4.32 27.15 3.43
C ASN A 82 5.52 26.22 3.28
N LYS A 83 6.51 26.65 2.50
CA LYS A 83 7.76 25.91 2.25
C LYS A 83 8.62 25.66 3.50
N LYS A 84 8.33 26.31 4.63
CA LYS A 84 9.05 26.05 5.90
C LYS A 84 8.52 24.84 6.66
N MET A 85 7.36 24.31 6.26
CA MET A 85 6.76 23.12 6.88
C MET A 85 7.16 21.82 6.16
N ALA A 86 7.68 21.93 4.94
CA ALA A 86 8.31 20.83 4.20
C ALA A 86 9.80 20.79 4.49
#